data_AF-A0A9P7VBK3-F1
#
_entry.id   AF-A0A9P7VBK3-F1
#
_cell.length_a   1.000
_cell.length_b   1.000
_cell.length_c   1.000
_cell.angle_alpha   90.00
_cell.angle_beta   90.00
_cell.angle_gamma   90.00
#
_symmetry.space_group_name_H-M   'P 1'
#
loop_
_entity.id
_entity.type
_entity.pdbx_description
1 polymer ?
#
loop_
_entity_poly.entity_id
_entity_poly.type
_entity_poly.pdbx_seq_one_letter_code
_entity_poly.pdbx_strand_id
1 'polypeptide(L)'
;MSVERVRYPRMRALCGKALMQVIGKGLSMDKFISCFPVLAESPEGMEALRNARQQVIGFWTKAAESEFETIFKERDLETKLDQLDEIVQAARLNRQRGLDQTLEVDKLGPSDIIEGTVVTKKKEAIANLEIMKQQLVQDNDELYRELASIVKEGEDTHQDIDTMIKDLQQQVEGLRDNSAIDFSIDDLAEIYKSTA
;
A
#
# COMPACT_ATOMS: atom_id res chain seq x y z
N MET A 1 -6.97 -10.12 10.87
CA MET A 1 -6.49 -11.18 11.78
C MET A 1 -4.99 -11.08 11.84
N SER A 2 -4.39 -10.79 13.00
CA SER A 2 -2.92 -10.83 13.11
C SER A 2 -2.45 -12.28 13.09
N VAL A 3 -1.33 -12.53 12.42
CA VAL A 3 -0.70 -13.86 12.42
C VAL A 3 -0.01 -14.09 13.75
N GLU A 4 -0.31 -15.21 14.39
CA GLU A 4 0.35 -15.60 15.63
C GLU A 4 1.73 -16.20 15.30
N ARG A 5 2.79 -15.49 15.69
CA ARG A 5 4.18 -15.87 15.45
C ARG A 5 4.72 -16.61 16.67
N VAL A 6 4.71 -17.94 16.60
CA VAL A 6 4.96 -18.82 17.75
C VAL A 6 6.19 -19.68 17.58
N ARG A 7 6.63 -19.93 16.34
CA ARG A 7 7.69 -20.91 16.08
C ARG A 7 9.06 -20.43 16.50
N TYR A 8 9.43 -19.20 16.15
CA TYR A 8 10.73 -18.65 16.52
C TYR A 8 10.90 -18.53 18.05
N PRO A 9 9.94 -17.94 18.81
CA PRO A 9 10.03 -17.91 20.27
C PRO A 9 10.14 -19.30 20.90
N ARG A 10 9.39 -20.28 20.39
CA ARG A 10 9.45 -21.67 20.88
C ARG A 10 10.79 -22.33 20.59
N MET A 11 11.38 -22.09 19.42
CA MET A 11 12.70 -22.62 19.09
C MET A 11 13.77 -22.05 20.02
N ARG A 12 13.76 -20.73 20.25
CA ARG A 12 14.68 -20.07 21.19
C ARG A 12 14.55 -20.63 22.60
N ALA A 13 13.32 -20.77 23.09
CA ALA A 13 13.04 -21.36 24.39
C ALA A 13 13.51 -22.82 24.49
N LEU A 14 13.34 -23.61 23.42
CA LEU A 14 13.79 -25.00 23.36
C LEU A 14 15.32 -25.09 23.43
N CYS A 15 16.04 -24.27 22.66
CA CYS A 15 17.51 -24.22 22.70
C CYS A 15 18.03 -23.88 24.10
N GLY A 16 17.47 -22.85 24.74
CA GLY A 16 17.82 -22.48 26.12
C GLY A 16 17.54 -23.61 27.12
N LYS A 17 16.38 -24.27 27.00
CA LYS A 17 16.03 -25.41 27.86
C LYS A 17 16.97 -26.60 27.65
N ALA A 18 17.33 -26.90 26.40
CA ALA A 18 18.27 -27.97 26.09
C ALA A 18 19.66 -27.69 26.66
N LEU A 19 20.15 -26.46 26.54
CA LEU A 19 21.41 -26.01 27.13
C LEU A 19 21.41 -26.19 28.65
N MET A 20 20.36 -25.74 29.33
CA MET A 20 20.19 -25.91 30.78
C MET A 20 20.15 -27.39 31.19
N GLN A 21 19.52 -28.25 30.39
CA GLN A 21 19.48 -29.68 30.65
C GLN A 21 20.86 -30.33 30.51
N VAL A 22 21.65 -29.93 29.51
CA VAL A 22 23.03 -30.40 29.32
C VAL A 22 23.90 -29.97 30.50
N ILE A 23 23.82 -28.70 30.91
CA ILE A 23 24.56 -28.18 32.06
C ILE A 23 24.16 -28.91 33.35
N GLY A 24 22.86 -29.06 33.60
CA GLY A 24 22.35 -29.66 34.82
C GLY A 24 22.75 -31.13 35.00
N LYS A 25 22.76 -31.91 33.91
CA LYS A 25 23.11 -33.34 33.97
C LYS A 25 24.60 -33.62 33.77
N GLY A 26 25.26 -32.89 32.87
CA GLY A 26 26.64 -33.12 32.48
C GLY A 26 27.66 -32.43 33.38
N LEU A 27 27.29 -31.29 33.98
CA LEU A 27 28.16 -30.48 34.82
C LEU A 27 27.63 -30.41 36.26
N SER A 28 27.09 -31.51 36.80
CA SER A 28 26.68 -31.57 38.20
C SER A 28 27.90 -31.65 39.13
N MET A 29 27.74 -31.21 40.38
CA MET A 29 28.85 -31.23 41.34
C MET A 29 29.33 -32.66 41.61
N ASP A 30 28.40 -33.61 41.68
CA ASP A 30 28.72 -35.03 41.89
C ASP A 30 29.62 -35.58 40.78
N LYS A 31 29.43 -35.13 39.53
CA LYS A 31 30.29 -35.51 38.41
C LYS A 31 31.69 -34.93 38.57
N PHE A 32 31.82 -33.67 38.98
CA PHE A 32 33.11 -33.07 39.27
C PHE A 32 33.84 -33.80 40.42
N ILE A 33 33.15 -34.12 41.51
CA ILE A 33 33.72 -34.89 42.62
C ILE A 33 34.16 -36.28 42.15
N SER A 34 33.34 -36.97 41.35
CA SER A 34 33.67 -38.30 40.84
C SER A 34 34.90 -38.32 39.93
N CYS A 35 35.14 -37.24 39.18
CA CYS A 35 36.29 -37.11 38.29
C CYS A 35 37.56 -36.61 39.00
N PHE A 36 37.41 -35.90 40.12
CA PHE A 36 38.51 -35.31 40.88
C PHE A 36 38.44 -35.66 42.39
N PRO A 37 38.42 -36.95 42.77
CA PRO A 37 38.16 -37.37 44.15
C PRO A 37 39.22 -36.87 45.14
N VAL A 38 40.50 -36.98 44.77
CA VAL A 38 41.64 -36.55 45.62
C VAL A 38 41.57 -35.05 45.96
N LEU A 39 41.09 -34.23 45.02
CA LEU A 39 40.96 -32.80 45.22
C LEU A 39 39.71 -32.45 46.05
N ALA A 40 38.66 -33.26 45.97
CA ALA A 40 37.43 -33.07 46.73
C ALA A 40 37.55 -33.46 48.21
N GLU A 41 38.59 -34.22 48.59
CA GLU A 41 38.85 -34.60 49.98
C GLU A 41 39.28 -33.42 50.86
N SER A 42 39.95 -32.40 50.28
CA SER A 42 40.34 -31.20 51.01
C SER A 42 39.28 -30.10 50.91
N PRO A 43 39.02 -29.34 52.01
CA PRO A 43 38.10 -28.21 51.98
C PRO A 43 38.48 -27.16 50.93
N GLU A 44 39.78 -26.86 50.79
CA GLU A 44 40.26 -25.88 49.81
C GLU A 44 40.08 -26.38 48.36
N GLY A 45 40.32 -27.66 48.11
CA GLY A 45 40.16 -28.26 46.79
C GLY A 45 38.69 -28.40 46.37
N MET A 46 37.81 -28.69 47.33
CA MET A 46 36.36 -28.69 47.12
C MET A 46 35.83 -27.30 46.72
N GLU A 47 36.35 -26.24 47.36
CA GLU A 47 35.99 -24.87 47.01
C GLU A 47 36.58 -24.44 45.66
N ALA A 48 37.82 -24.85 45.35
CA ALA A 48 38.41 -24.65 44.02
C ALA A 48 37.57 -25.33 42.91
N LEU A 49 37.10 -26.55 43.14
CA LEU A 49 36.20 -27.26 42.21
C LEU A 49 34.86 -26.55 42.04
N ARG A 50 34.28 -26.00 43.12
CA ARG A 50 33.03 -25.24 43.04
C ARG A 50 33.21 -23.98 42.20
N ASN A 51 34.31 -23.26 42.40
CA ASN A 51 34.65 -22.06 41.65
C ASN A 51 34.94 -22.37 40.17
N ALA A 52 35.72 -23.42 39.89
CA ALA A 52 36.00 -23.87 38.53
C ALA A 52 34.71 -24.27 37.79
N ARG A 53 33.84 -25.04 38.44
CA ARG A 53 32.53 -25.40 37.89
C ARG A 53 31.69 -24.18 37.57
N GLN A 54 31.62 -23.21 38.48
CA GLN A 54 30.86 -21.98 38.27
C GLN A 54 31.38 -21.18 37.07
N GLN A 55 32.71 -21.11 36.91
CA GLN A 55 33.34 -20.47 35.75
C GLN A 55 33.04 -21.19 34.45
N VAL A 56 33.16 -22.52 34.42
CA VAL A 56 32.84 -23.34 33.24
C VAL A 56 31.39 -23.15 32.83
N ILE A 57 30.45 -23.23 33.77
CA ILE A 57 29.02 -23.02 33.50
C ILE A 57 28.79 -21.61 32.96
N GLY A 58 29.34 -20.58 33.63
CA GLY A 58 29.17 -19.19 33.21
C GLY A 58 29.72 -18.89 31.82
N PHE A 59 30.92 -19.41 31.50
CA PHE A 59 31.53 -19.27 30.18
C PHE A 59 30.73 -20.03 29.12
N TRP A 60 30.41 -21.30 29.38
CA TRP A 60 29.71 -22.16 28.43
C TRP A 60 28.33 -21.62 28.09
N THR A 61 27.55 -21.17 29.08
CA THR A 61 26.23 -20.59 28.84
C THR A 61 26.33 -19.37 27.94
N LYS A 62 27.20 -18.42 28.27
CA LYS A 62 27.37 -17.18 27.48
C LYS A 62 27.85 -17.46 26.06
N ALA A 63 28.83 -18.36 25.91
CA ALA A 63 29.35 -18.72 24.60
C ALA A 63 28.27 -19.39 23.74
N ALA A 64 27.54 -20.37 24.29
CA ALA A 64 26.48 -21.06 23.58
C ALA A 64 25.31 -20.14 23.21
N GLU A 65 24.87 -19.27 24.12
CA GLU A 65 23.81 -18.29 23.85
C GLU A 65 24.24 -17.31 22.75
N SER A 66 25.47 -16.79 22.81
CA SER A 66 26.01 -15.91 21.78
C SER A 66 26.06 -16.61 20.42
N GLU A 67 26.49 -17.87 20.37
CA GLU A 67 26.59 -18.65 19.14
C GLU A 67 25.20 -18.96 18.55
N PHE A 68 24.22 -19.28 19.39
CA PHE A 68 22.83 -19.46 18.94
C PHE A 68 22.29 -18.19 18.28
N GLU A 69 22.51 -17.02 18.89
CA GLU A 69 22.05 -15.75 18.32
C GLU A 69 22.77 -15.42 17.00
N THR A 70 24.06 -15.75 16.87
CA THR A 70 24.80 -15.63 15.60
C THR A 70 24.16 -16.51 14.53
N ILE A 71 23.92 -17.79 14.81
CA ILE A 71 23.29 -18.73 13.88
C ILE A 71 21.89 -18.26 13.48
N PHE A 72 21.10 -17.77 14.43
CA PHE A 72 19.74 -17.27 14.16
C PHE A 72 19.75 -16.09 13.18
N LYS A 73 20.72 -15.19 13.34
CA LYS A 73 20.90 -14.03 12.45
C LYS A 73 21.44 -14.43 11.09
N GLU A 74 22.50 -15.22 11.02
CA GLU A 74 23.11 -15.66 9.76
C GLU A 74 22.14 -16.41 8.86
N ARG A 75 21.24 -17.18 9.47
CA ARG A 75 20.25 -17.98 8.74
C ARG A 75 18.91 -17.28 8.58
N ASP A 76 18.74 -16.07 9.14
CA ASP A 76 17.49 -15.31 9.15
C ASP A 76 16.29 -16.17 9.60
N LEU A 77 16.47 -16.86 10.73
CA LEU A 77 15.49 -17.86 11.20
C LEU A 77 14.20 -17.22 11.69
N GLU A 78 14.28 -16.02 12.28
CA GLU A 78 13.10 -15.29 12.75
C GLU A 78 12.14 -15.02 11.58
N THR A 79 12.63 -14.36 10.53
CA THR A 79 11.83 -14.06 9.35
C THR A 79 11.27 -15.32 8.70
N LYS A 80 12.09 -16.36 8.52
CA LYS A 80 11.66 -17.61 7.87
C LYS A 80 10.60 -18.35 8.67
N LEU A 81 10.73 -18.41 9.99
CA LEU A 81 9.75 -19.08 10.85
C LEU A 81 8.46 -18.28 10.99
N ASP A 82 8.56 -16.94 11.00
CA ASP A 82 7.39 -16.06 10.95
C ASP A 82 6.63 -16.22 9.63
N GLN A 83 7.32 -16.21 8.49
CA GLN A 83 6.73 -16.48 7.18
C GLN A 83 6.08 -17.88 7.13
N LEU A 84 6.68 -18.87 7.78
CA LEU A 84 6.08 -20.20 7.88
C LEU A 84 4.79 -20.19 8.74
N ASP A 85 4.74 -19.40 9.81
CA ASP A 85 3.51 -19.18 10.60
C ASP A 85 2.41 -18.55 9.73
N GLU A 86 2.76 -17.56 8.91
CA GLU A 86 1.86 -16.92 7.94
C GLU A 86 1.33 -17.92 6.90
N ILE A 87 2.20 -18.70 6.27
CA ILE A 87 1.84 -19.72 5.27
C ILE A 87 0.90 -20.77 5.88
N VAL A 88 1.22 -21.27 7.08
CA VAL A 88 0.39 -22.30 7.72
C VAL A 88 -0.98 -21.76 8.12
N GLN A 89 -1.06 -20.51 8.59
CA GLN A 89 -2.36 -19.89 8.88
C GLN A 89 -3.19 -19.68 7.60
N ALA A 90 -2.56 -19.20 6.53
CA ALA A 90 -3.23 -19.05 5.24
C ALA A 90 -3.76 -20.40 4.71
N ALA A 91 -2.97 -21.46 4.78
CA ALA A 91 -3.38 -22.80 4.41
C ALA A 91 -4.56 -23.31 5.25
N ARG A 92 -4.53 -23.10 6.57
CA ARG A 92 -5.65 -23.44 7.47
C ARG A 92 -6.93 -22.70 7.11
N LEU A 93 -6.82 -21.41 6.79
CA LEU A 93 -7.96 -20.58 6.38
C LEU A 93 -8.55 -21.06 5.05
N ASN A 94 -7.70 -21.38 4.07
CA ASN A 94 -8.15 -21.93 2.78
C ASN A 94 -8.86 -23.26 2.96
N ARG A 95 -8.34 -24.14 3.83
CA ARG A 95 -8.99 -25.41 4.17
C ARG A 95 -10.36 -25.20 4.81
N GLN A 96 -10.51 -24.24 5.74
CA GLN A 96 -11.81 -23.89 6.33
C GLN A 96 -12.80 -23.35 5.30
N ARG A 97 -12.31 -22.65 4.27
CA ARG A 97 -13.13 -22.12 3.17
C ARG A 97 -13.42 -23.13 2.06
N GLY A 98 -12.93 -24.38 2.18
CA GLY A 98 -13.06 -25.40 1.13
C GLY A 98 -12.25 -25.10 -0.14
N LEU A 99 -11.30 -24.16 -0.06
CA LEU A 99 -10.38 -23.78 -1.15
C LEU A 99 -9.08 -24.58 -1.11
N ASP A 100 -9.12 -25.78 -0.53
CA ASP A 100 -7.94 -26.62 -0.37
C ASP A 100 -7.57 -27.22 -1.73
N GLN A 101 -6.48 -26.74 -2.32
CA GLN A 101 -5.92 -27.28 -3.54
C GLN A 101 -4.64 -28.01 -3.19
N THR A 102 -4.66 -29.34 -3.36
CA THR A 102 -3.45 -30.15 -3.21
C THR A 102 -2.56 -29.90 -4.42
N LEU A 103 -1.54 -29.06 -4.24
CA LEU A 103 -0.50 -28.83 -5.23
C LEU A 103 0.61 -29.86 -5.04
N GLU A 104 0.81 -30.70 -6.06
CA GLU A 104 1.95 -31.62 -6.11
C GLU A 104 3.20 -30.85 -6.55
N VAL A 105 3.88 -30.25 -5.58
CA VAL A 105 5.04 -29.36 -5.83
C VAL A 105 6.14 -30.04 -6.65
N ASP A 106 6.33 -31.35 -6.47
CA ASP A 106 7.34 -32.14 -7.19
C ASP A 106 7.04 -32.33 -8.68
N LYS A 107 5.81 -32.05 -9.12
CA LYS A 107 5.40 -32.14 -10.52
C LYS A 107 5.37 -30.78 -11.23
N LEU A 108 5.60 -29.69 -10.51
CA LEU A 108 5.66 -28.36 -11.11
C LEU A 108 6.93 -28.23 -11.97
N GLY A 109 6.73 -28.06 -13.27
CA GLY A 109 7.81 -27.71 -14.17
C GLY A 109 8.22 -26.24 -13.99
N PRO A 110 9.42 -25.85 -14.48
CA PRO A 110 9.82 -24.45 -14.51
C PRO A 110 8.81 -23.53 -15.22
N SER A 111 8.17 -24.03 -16.28
CA SER A 111 7.13 -23.30 -17.02
C SER A 111 5.91 -22.99 -16.15
N ASP A 112 5.45 -23.93 -15.34
CA ASP A 112 4.27 -23.76 -14.47
C ASP A 112 4.52 -22.69 -13.39
N ILE A 113 5.75 -22.64 -12.86
CA ILE A 113 6.17 -21.64 -11.88
C ILE A 113 6.20 -20.23 -12.51
N ILE A 114 6.75 -20.13 -13.72
CA ILE A 114 6.80 -18.87 -14.47
C ILE A 114 5.39 -18.41 -14.80
N GLU A 115 4.54 -19.30 -15.29
CA GLU A 115 3.15 -18.99 -15.63
C GLU A 115 2.35 -18.52 -14.41
N GLY A 116 2.49 -19.16 -13.25
CA GLY A 116 1.81 -18.70 -12.02
C GLY A 116 2.21 -17.27 -11.61
N THR A 117 3.49 -16.94 -11.76
CA THR A 117 4.00 -15.58 -11.47
C THR A 117 3.52 -14.57 -12.52
N VAL A 118 3.56 -14.94 -13.80
CA VAL A 118 3.11 -14.11 -14.91
C VAL A 118 1.61 -13.83 -14.82
N VAL A 119 0.80 -14.83 -14.46
CA VAL A 119 -0.65 -14.67 -14.26
C VAL A 119 -0.93 -13.66 -13.15
N THR A 120 -0.18 -13.72 -12.05
CA THR A 120 -0.35 -12.76 -10.93
C THR A 120 -0.05 -11.33 -11.39
N LYS A 121 1.08 -11.11 -12.08
CA LYS A 121 1.42 -9.80 -12.65
C LYS A 121 0.42 -9.31 -13.70
N LYS A 122 -0.12 -10.20 -14.52
CA LYS A 122 -1.17 -9.87 -15.49
C LYS A 122 -2.46 -9.42 -14.80
N LYS A 123 -2.85 -10.06 -13.70
CA LYS A 123 -4.03 -9.65 -12.91
C LYS A 123 -3.85 -8.25 -12.32
N GLU A 124 -2.69 -7.94 -11.78
CA GLU A 124 -2.36 -6.59 -11.28
C GLU A 124 -2.41 -5.55 -12.41
N ALA A 125 -1.85 -5.87 -13.58
CA ALA A 125 -1.90 -4.99 -14.74
C ALA A 125 -3.35 -4.74 -15.22
N ILE A 126 -4.20 -5.76 -15.24
CA ILE A 126 -5.62 -5.63 -15.59
C ILE A 126 -6.34 -4.70 -14.59
N ALA A 127 -6.13 -4.90 -13.29
CA ALA A 127 -6.75 -4.05 -12.27
C ALA A 127 -6.34 -2.58 -12.42
N ASN A 128 -5.06 -2.31 -12.69
CA ASN A 128 -4.57 -0.95 -12.93
C ASN A 128 -5.17 -0.33 -14.21
N LEU A 129 -5.30 -1.12 -15.28
CA LEU A 129 -5.95 -0.68 -16.52
C LEU A 129 -7.44 -0.41 -16.35
N GLU A 130 -8.13 -1.19 -15.51
CA GLU A 130 -9.53 -0.94 -15.18
C GLU A 130 -9.71 0.38 -14.43
N ILE A 131 -8.83 0.68 -13.46
CA ILE A 131 -8.83 1.97 -12.75
C ILE A 131 -8.58 3.13 -13.73
N MET A 132 -7.56 3.02 -14.58
CA MET A 132 -7.26 4.05 -15.59
C MET A 132 -8.42 4.25 -16.56
N LYS A 133 -9.07 3.17 -16.99
CA LYS A 133 -10.26 3.25 -17.85
C LYS A 133 -11.41 3.97 -17.15
N GLN A 134 -11.68 3.65 -15.88
CA GLN A 134 -12.73 4.32 -15.11
C GLN A 134 -12.46 5.81 -14.98
N GLN A 135 -11.21 6.19 -14.70
CA GLN A 135 -10.80 7.59 -14.65
C GLN A 135 -11.03 8.29 -16.00
N LEU A 136 -10.58 7.70 -17.11
CA LEU A 136 -10.75 8.30 -18.44
C LEU A 136 -12.22 8.46 -18.83
N VAL A 137 -13.09 7.51 -18.47
CA VAL A 137 -14.54 7.64 -18.71
C VAL A 137 -15.11 8.82 -17.92
N GLN A 138 -14.70 8.96 -16.66
CA GLN A 138 -15.13 10.07 -15.82
C GLN A 138 -14.64 11.42 -16.35
N ASP A 139 -13.36 11.52 -16.72
CA ASP A 139 -12.77 12.73 -17.27
C ASP A 139 -13.45 13.12 -18.59
N ASN A 140 -13.75 12.14 -19.45
CA ASN A 140 -14.45 12.39 -20.72
C ASN A 140 -15.87 12.90 -20.49
N ASP A 141 -16.61 12.30 -19.55
CA ASP A 141 -17.96 12.77 -19.18
C ASP A 141 -17.93 14.20 -18.62
N GLU A 142 -16.90 14.55 -17.85
CA GLU A 142 -16.70 15.91 -17.32
C GLU A 142 -16.42 16.91 -18.46
N LEU A 143 -15.47 16.59 -19.34
CA LEU A 143 -15.15 17.41 -20.52
C LEU A 143 -16.35 17.60 -21.44
N TYR A 144 -17.17 16.56 -21.64
CA TYR A 144 -18.40 16.68 -22.42
C TYR A 144 -19.40 17.66 -21.79
N ARG A 145 -19.52 17.66 -20.45
CA ARG A 145 -20.39 18.61 -19.75
C ARG A 145 -19.87 20.04 -19.84
N GLU A 146 -18.56 20.23 -19.67
CA GLU A 146 -17.93 21.54 -19.83
C GLU A 146 -18.14 22.09 -21.25
N LEU A 147 -17.90 21.25 -22.26
CA LEU A 147 -18.12 21.63 -23.65
C LEU A 147 -19.59 22.00 -23.92
N ALA A 148 -20.54 21.23 -23.40
CA ALA A 148 -21.96 21.53 -23.55
C ALA A 148 -22.36 22.85 -22.87
N SER A 149 -21.75 23.17 -21.72
CA SER A 149 -21.95 24.47 -21.05
C SER A 149 -21.44 25.62 -21.92
N ILE A 150 -20.21 25.51 -22.44
CA ILE A 150 -19.58 26.53 -23.27
C ILE A 150 -20.37 26.76 -24.57
N VAL A 151 -20.85 25.69 -25.20
CA VAL A 151 -21.69 25.79 -26.41
C VAL A 151 -22.97 26.57 -26.11
N LYS A 152 -23.63 26.26 -24.99
CA LYS A 152 -24.84 26.96 -24.57
C LYS A 152 -24.58 28.44 -24.27
N GLU A 153 -23.51 28.75 -23.53
CA GLU A 153 -23.09 30.13 -23.26
C GLU A 153 -22.80 30.90 -24.56
N GLY A 154 -22.19 30.23 -25.55
CA GLY A 154 -21.95 30.78 -26.87
C GLY A 154 -23.24 31.07 -27.66
N GLU A 155 -24.21 30.15 -27.63
CA GLU A 155 -25.53 30.33 -28.24
C GLU A 155 -26.30 31.48 -27.59
N ASP A 156 -26.31 31.54 -26.25
CA ASP A 156 -26.96 32.62 -25.49
C ASP A 156 -26.33 33.98 -25.85
N THR A 157 -24.98 34.06 -25.89
CA THR A 157 -24.26 35.29 -26.29
C THR A 157 -24.56 35.69 -27.74
N HIS A 158 -24.62 34.72 -28.66
CA HIS A 158 -24.98 35.01 -30.05
C HIS A 158 -26.40 35.56 -30.17
N GLN A 159 -27.34 35.01 -29.42
CA GLN A 159 -28.72 35.45 -29.40
C GLN A 159 -28.88 36.86 -28.79
N ASP A 160 -28.08 37.19 -27.76
CA ASP A 160 -28.01 38.53 -27.20
C ASP A 160 -27.47 39.55 -28.21
N ILE A 161 -26.41 39.20 -28.95
CA ILE A 161 -25.85 40.04 -30.02
C ILE A 161 -26.88 40.27 -31.12
N ASP A 162 -27.56 39.23 -31.60
CA ASP A 162 -28.60 39.35 -32.63
C ASP A 162 -29.74 40.27 -32.17
N THR A 163 -30.10 40.22 -30.89
CA THR A 163 -31.12 41.08 -30.29
C THR A 163 -30.64 42.53 -30.23
N MET A 164 -29.40 42.78 -29.81
CA MET A 164 -28.81 44.14 -29.82
C MET A 164 -28.70 44.71 -31.24
N ILE A 165 -28.34 43.90 -32.23
CA ILE A 165 -28.29 44.34 -33.63
C ILE A 165 -29.68 44.76 -34.11
N LYS A 166 -30.72 43.97 -33.81
CA LYS A 166 -32.11 44.31 -34.15
C LYS A 166 -32.58 45.60 -33.47
N ASP A 167 -32.26 45.77 -32.19
CA ASP A 167 -32.60 46.99 -31.44
C ASP A 167 -31.88 48.21 -32.02
N LEU A 168 -30.59 48.11 -32.34
CA LEU A 168 -29.85 49.18 -33.02
C LEU A 168 -30.43 49.49 -34.42
N GLN A 169 -30.82 48.48 -35.19
CA GLN A 169 -31.48 48.68 -36.48
C GLN A 169 -32.80 49.45 -36.31
N GLN A 170 -33.62 49.07 -35.33
CA GLN A 170 -34.88 49.74 -35.01
C GLN A 170 -34.66 51.20 -34.55
N GLN A 171 -33.63 51.45 -33.74
CA GLN A 171 -33.27 52.80 -33.31
C GLN A 171 -32.80 53.67 -34.48
N VAL A 172 -32.01 53.12 -35.41
CA VAL A 172 -31.57 53.83 -36.62
C VAL A 172 -32.75 54.14 -37.55
N GLU A 173 -33.69 53.20 -37.71
CA GLU A 173 -34.93 53.45 -38.47
C GLU A 173 -35.79 54.52 -37.80
N GLY A 174 -35.96 54.50 -36.48
CA GLY A 174 -36.68 55.53 -35.75
C GLY A 174 -36.03 56.92 -35.81
N LEU A 175 -34.70 57.00 -35.86
CA LEU A 175 -33.98 58.25 -36.09
C LEU A 175 -34.15 58.76 -37.53
N ARG A 176 -34.18 57.85 -38.51
CA ARG A 176 -34.44 58.18 -39.91
C ARG A 176 -35.86 58.73 -40.09
N ASP A 177 -36.85 58.11 -39.48
CA ASP A 177 -38.25 58.57 -39.51
C ASP A 177 -38.44 59.90 -38.76
N ASN A 178 -37.72 60.13 -37.64
CA ASN A 178 -37.73 61.43 -36.95
C ASN A 178 -37.00 62.53 -37.72
N SER A 179 -36.00 62.19 -38.54
CA SER A 179 -35.35 63.15 -39.45
C SER A 179 -36.16 63.46 -40.72
N ALA A 180 -37.21 62.68 -40.99
CA ALA A 180 -38.16 62.91 -42.08
C ALA A 180 -39.32 63.85 -41.69
N ILE A 181 -39.12 64.74 -40.72
CA ILE A 181 -39.85 66.01 -40.68
C ILE A 181 -39.15 66.96 -41.64
N ASP A 182 -39.37 66.70 -42.93
CA ASP A 182 -39.09 67.64 -44.01
C ASP A 182 -40.10 68.79 -43.86
N PHE A 183 -39.75 69.82 -43.08
CA PHE A 183 -40.34 71.13 -43.31
C PHE A 183 -39.83 71.55 -44.69
N SER A 184 -40.62 71.22 -45.72
CA SER A 184 -40.35 71.68 -47.07
C SER A 184 -40.24 73.20 -47.01
N ILE A 185 -39.13 73.73 -47.52
CA ILE A 185 -38.91 75.18 -47.65
C ILE A 185 -40.05 75.81 -48.48
N ASP A 186 -40.78 75.02 -49.28
CA ASP A 186 -41.99 75.46 -49.99
C ASP A 186 -43.18 75.79 -49.05
N ASP A 187 -43.33 75.11 -47.91
CA ASP A 187 -44.43 75.37 -46.96
C ASP A 187 -44.24 76.68 -46.19
N LEU A 188 -42.97 77.08 -45.96
CA LEU A 188 -42.64 78.40 -45.40
C LEU A 188 -42.77 79.53 -46.44
N ALA A 189 -42.63 79.22 -47.74
CA ALA A 189 -42.83 80.17 -48.82
C ALA A 189 -44.33 80.49 -49.06
N GLU A 190 -45.23 79.55 -48.77
CA GLU A 190 -46.68 79.76 -48.86
C GLU A 190 -47.22 80.63 -47.71
N ILE A 191 -46.71 80.44 -46.49
CA ILE A 191 -47.08 81.28 -45.33
C ILE A 191 -46.63 82.73 -45.51
N TYR A 192 -45.46 82.96 -46.13
CA TYR A 192 -44.98 84.33 -46.39
C TYR A 192 -45.77 85.05 -47.51
N LYS A 193 -46.31 84.32 -48.49
CA LYS A 193 -47.17 84.88 -49.55
C LYS A 193 -48.61 85.16 -49.08
N SER A 194 -49.07 84.50 -48.02
CA SER A 194 -50.38 84.73 -47.40
C SER A 194 -50.41 85.94 -46.45
N THR A 195 -49.26 86.53 -46.12
CA THR A 195 -49.13 87.58 -45.09
C THR A 195 -48.50 88.87 -45.63
N ALA A 196 -48.41 89.03 -46.96
CA ALA A 196 -47.95 90.24 -47.66
C ALA A 196 -49.06 90.86 -48.50
#